data_AF-A0A5C7FXX9-F1
#
_entry.id   AF-A0A5C7FXX9-F1
#
_cell.length_a   1.000
_cell.length_b   1.000
_cell.length_c   1.000
_cell.angle_alpha   90.00
_cell.angle_beta   90.00
_cell.angle_gamma   90.00
#
_symmetry.space_group_name_H-M   'P 1'
#
loop_
_entity.id
_entity.type
_entity.pdbx_description
1 polymer ?
#
loop_
_entity_poly.entity_id
_entity_poly.type
_entity_poly.pdbx_seq_one_letter_code
_entity_poly.pdbx_strand_id
1 'polypeptide(L)'
;MSSAYYVPSGRLPAQAIVSTAACALLVVIPAWLFAWLTIHSPLVLLNWFAMCVFAVVMGVAARQVARQAKARNPMWMGRLGLAIGVAGWYAHWAAWLAIADAGSFASLLAAPVDMWRFGMLLAENEVRHVAGMRIEGSALVAGWIVEFILLTTLPRSLARGAAEEPFCELSGNWATPFELPRRFAWIDEPHVVVHRLETAPHELFSILGAGVEADAARYSAVTLYRTEGDPFVSIDNVQVERGEKKEKKTTRPVIAYLRLPGMDAERIIDECSAPTAMETGQAPADPPELVDAIDHLGAGRLEEALAGAMPHAAATQDGLRIDAIRLCAMASARLGRWAESLHYWNALCAEEPSVFNALQTGCCCAMTGDTARGEEWIAWARERNATSREMPDPQIVTSFISALTQSGQAARAMPYLEQMRALYTGLGCTDATLLFARRVPLFDTFLQNSLPIVRAVLGQEEGRAWYAAMLPHLDDPGSETLGAWLDENFANMALATPASV
;
A
#
# COMPACT_ATOMS: atom_id res chain seq x y z
N MET A 1 17.50 9.52 19.20
CA MET A 1 16.98 8.19 18.84
C MET A 1 17.16 8.04 17.34
N SER A 2 17.90 7.03 16.89
CA SER A 2 18.05 6.73 15.47
C SER A 2 16.73 6.21 14.91
N SER A 3 16.27 6.75 13.78
CA SER A 3 15.11 6.24 13.05
C SER A 3 15.30 4.76 12.67
N ALA A 4 14.23 3.96 12.77
CA ALA A 4 14.21 2.57 12.32
C ALA A 4 14.33 2.45 10.79
N TYR A 5 13.92 3.48 10.06
CA TYR A 5 14.02 3.56 8.61
C TYR A 5 15.11 4.52 8.16
N TYR A 6 15.60 4.31 6.93
CA TYR A 6 16.41 5.32 6.25
C TYR A 6 15.65 6.64 6.17
N VAL A 7 16.33 7.71 6.58
CA VAL A 7 15.85 9.09 6.43
C VAL A 7 16.91 9.84 5.63
N PRO A 8 16.57 10.38 4.45
CA PRO A 8 17.49 11.19 3.66
C PRO A 8 18.02 12.37 4.48
N SER A 9 19.31 12.69 4.37
CA SER A 9 19.94 13.76 5.14
C SER A 9 19.47 15.17 4.77
N GLY A 10 18.62 15.31 3.73
CA GLY A 10 18.10 16.60 3.27
C GLY A 10 19.11 17.45 2.50
N ARG A 11 20.33 16.96 2.30
CA ARG A 11 21.42 17.70 1.64
C ARG A 11 21.15 17.84 0.14
N LEU A 12 21.23 19.08 -0.35
CA LEU A 12 21.13 19.42 -1.76
C LEU A 12 22.44 20.11 -2.22
N PRO A 13 23.38 19.36 -2.82
CA PRO A 13 24.62 19.95 -3.32
C PRO A 13 24.37 20.94 -4.46
N ALA A 14 25.18 22.01 -4.56
CA ALA A 14 25.07 22.98 -5.66
C ALA A 14 25.22 22.33 -7.05
N GLN A 15 26.00 21.24 -7.13
CA GLN A 15 26.12 20.42 -8.33
C GLN A 15 24.76 19.92 -8.85
N ALA A 16 23.77 19.66 -7.97
CA ALA A 16 22.44 19.23 -8.39
C ALA A 16 21.72 20.32 -9.18
N ILE A 17 21.84 21.58 -8.74
CA ILE A 17 21.24 22.74 -9.40
C ILE A 17 21.92 22.97 -10.75
N VAL A 18 23.26 22.97 -10.78
CA VAL A 18 24.04 23.16 -12.03
C VAL A 18 23.76 22.05 -13.03
N SER A 19 23.74 20.78 -12.59
CA SER A 19 23.47 19.63 -13.45
C SER A 19 22.02 19.61 -13.93
N THR A 20 21.07 20.08 -13.12
CA THR A 20 19.67 20.27 -13.54
C THR A 20 19.58 21.33 -14.64
N ALA A 21 20.26 22.47 -14.48
CA ALA A 21 20.27 23.53 -15.50
C ALA A 21 20.89 23.02 -16.81
N ALA A 22 22.03 22.32 -16.74
CA ALA A 22 22.64 21.69 -17.91
C ALA A 22 21.71 20.64 -18.55
N CYS A 23 21.04 19.81 -17.74
CA CYS A 23 20.07 18.84 -18.23
C CYS A 23 18.89 19.53 -18.93
N ALA A 24 18.35 20.61 -18.36
CA ALA A 24 17.25 21.37 -18.97
C ALA A 24 17.64 21.93 -20.35
N LEU A 25 18.90 22.37 -20.53
CA LEU A 25 19.42 22.79 -21.83
C LEU A 25 19.57 21.61 -22.79
N LEU A 26 20.04 20.46 -22.33
CA LEU A 26 20.25 19.28 -23.17
C LEU A 26 18.93 18.61 -23.60
N VAL A 27 17.86 18.75 -22.81
CA VAL A 27 16.53 18.22 -23.13
C VAL A 27 15.92 18.87 -24.39
N VAL A 28 16.46 20.01 -24.85
CA VAL A 28 16.10 20.62 -26.13
C VAL A 28 16.28 19.63 -27.30
N ILE A 29 17.33 18.80 -27.28
CA ILE A 29 17.61 17.83 -28.36
C ILE A 29 16.46 16.80 -28.51
N PRO A 30 16.10 16.02 -27.47
CA PRO A 30 14.96 15.11 -27.57
C PRO A 30 13.62 15.84 -27.75
N ALA A 31 13.48 17.10 -27.31
CA ALA A 31 12.28 17.90 -27.57
C ALA A 31 12.08 18.19 -29.06
N TRP A 32 13.16 18.50 -29.79
CA TRP A 32 13.11 18.67 -31.25
C TRP A 32 12.74 17.38 -31.98
N LEU A 33 13.31 16.25 -31.55
CA LEU A 33 12.96 14.94 -32.12
C LEU A 33 11.48 14.62 -31.88
N PHE A 34 10.98 14.88 -30.67
CA PHE A 34 9.57 14.68 -30.35
C PHE A 34 8.66 15.58 -31.18
N ALA A 35 8.99 16.87 -31.33
CA ALA A 35 8.24 17.81 -32.17
C ALA A 35 8.22 17.38 -33.65
N TRP A 36 9.36 16.94 -34.17
CA TRP A 36 9.45 16.43 -35.54
C TRP A 36 8.55 15.21 -35.76
N LEU A 37 8.56 14.26 -34.81
CA LEU A 37 7.71 13.07 -34.87
C LEU A 37 6.22 13.42 -34.82
N THR A 38 5.80 14.36 -33.97
CA THR A 38 4.38 14.70 -33.80
C THR A 38 3.81 15.51 -34.97
N ILE A 39 4.63 16.26 -35.70
CA ILE A 39 4.22 16.98 -36.93
C ILE A 39 4.10 16.03 -38.12
N HIS A 40 5.07 15.13 -38.30
CA HIS A 40 5.16 14.32 -39.51
C HIS A 40 4.40 12.98 -39.40
N SER A 41 4.02 12.56 -38.20
CA SER A 41 3.29 11.32 -37.99
C SER A 41 1.79 11.47 -38.26
N PRO A 42 1.23 10.72 -39.22
CA PRO A 42 -0.23 10.64 -39.40
C PRO A 42 -0.90 9.72 -38.34
N LEU A 43 -0.11 9.02 -37.51
CA LEU A 43 -0.60 8.02 -36.55
C LEU A 43 -0.68 8.61 -35.15
N VAL A 44 -1.90 8.79 -34.64
CA VAL A 44 -2.13 9.32 -33.28
C VAL A 44 -1.49 8.46 -32.20
N LEU A 45 -1.52 7.13 -32.33
CA LEU A 45 -0.86 6.21 -31.39
C LEU A 45 0.65 6.42 -31.33
N LEU A 46 1.29 6.77 -32.45
CA LEU A 46 2.72 7.05 -32.48
C LEU A 46 3.07 8.33 -31.71
N ASN A 47 2.18 9.34 -31.73
CA ASN A 47 2.36 10.58 -30.95
C ASN A 47 2.29 10.30 -29.45
N TRP A 48 1.32 9.49 -29.00
CA TRP A 48 1.24 9.05 -27.60
C TRP A 48 2.46 8.24 -27.17
N PHE A 49 2.94 7.34 -28.03
CA PHE A 49 4.14 6.57 -27.77
C PHE A 49 5.38 7.47 -27.67
N ALA A 50 5.54 8.42 -28.61
CA ALA A 50 6.67 9.35 -28.61
C ALA A 50 6.66 10.26 -27.37
N MET A 51 5.49 10.70 -26.93
CA MET A 51 5.32 11.46 -25.68
C MET A 51 5.77 10.62 -24.47
N CYS A 52 5.34 9.36 -24.37
CA CYS A 52 5.78 8.45 -23.30
C CYS A 52 7.30 8.26 -23.30
N VAL A 53 7.91 8.04 -24.47
CA VAL A 53 9.36 7.91 -24.61
C VAL A 53 10.06 9.20 -24.17
N PHE A 54 9.55 10.36 -24.57
CA PHE A 54 10.13 11.65 -24.20
C PHE A 54 10.05 11.90 -22.68
N ALA A 55 8.91 11.60 -22.05
CA ALA A 55 8.74 11.64 -20.60
C ALA A 55 9.77 10.75 -19.88
N VAL A 56 9.97 9.52 -20.38
CA VAL A 56 10.93 8.56 -19.82
C VAL A 56 12.36 9.09 -19.95
N VAL A 57 12.75 9.62 -21.11
CA VAL A 57 14.08 10.21 -21.32
C VAL A 57 14.36 11.33 -20.32
N MET A 58 13.42 12.28 -20.16
CA MET A 58 13.55 13.36 -19.19
C MET A 58 13.61 12.83 -17.76
N GLY A 59 12.81 11.82 -17.43
CA GLY A 59 12.79 11.27 -16.08
C GLY A 59 14.01 10.44 -15.70
N VAL A 60 14.57 9.69 -16.64
CA VAL A 60 15.87 9.01 -16.46
C VAL A 60 16.99 10.04 -16.30
N ALA A 61 16.99 11.11 -17.11
CA ALA A 61 17.96 12.18 -16.97
C ALA A 61 17.86 12.88 -15.60
N ALA A 62 16.64 13.19 -15.14
CA ALA A 62 16.41 13.81 -13.84
C ALA A 62 16.85 12.88 -12.67
N ARG A 63 16.59 11.58 -12.76
CA ARG A 63 17.11 10.57 -11.82
C ARG A 63 18.63 10.53 -11.82
N GLN A 64 19.25 10.57 -12.99
CA GLN A 64 20.71 10.54 -13.11
C GLN A 64 21.35 11.79 -12.49
N VAL A 65 20.75 12.96 -12.69
CA VAL A 65 21.17 14.21 -12.03
C VAL A 65 21.11 14.06 -10.51
N ALA A 66 20.02 13.52 -9.96
CA ALA A 66 19.89 13.28 -8.52
C ALA A 66 21.01 12.37 -7.99
N ARG A 67 21.29 11.27 -8.70
CA ARG A 67 22.31 10.29 -8.28
C ARG A 67 23.73 10.84 -8.41
N GLN A 68 24.09 11.45 -9.53
CA GLN A 68 25.43 11.97 -9.77
C GLN A 68 25.77 13.14 -8.86
N ALA A 69 24.82 14.06 -8.66
CA ALA A 69 24.98 15.15 -7.72
C ALA A 69 24.84 14.73 -6.26
N LYS A 70 24.53 13.45 -6.01
CA LYS A 70 24.32 12.88 -4.68
C LYS A 70 23.32 13.72 -3.90
N ALA A 71 22.16 14.03 -4.46
CA ALA A 71 21.16 14.86 -3.79
C ALA A 71 20.23 14.01 -2.91
N ARG A 72 20.09 14.37 -1.64
CA ARG A 72 19.33 13.62 -0.61
C ARG A 72 18.14 14.43 -0.08
N ASN A 73 17.60 15.31 -0.93
CA ASN A 73 16.43 16.11 -0.60
C ASN A 73 15.28 15.77 -1.57
N PRO A 74 14.38 14.84 -1.19
CA PRO A 74 13.30 14.38 -2.07
C PRO A 74 12.38 15.49 -2.56
N MET A 75 12.03 16.42 -1.66
CA MET A 75 11.13 17.53 -1.99
C MET A 75 11.77 18.45 -3.04
N TRP A 76 13.01 18.87 -2.83
CA TRP A 76 13.71 19.75 -3.77
C TRP A 76 14.09 19.03 -5.07
N MET A 77 14.51 17.76 -5.02
CA MET A 77 14.78 17.01 -6.25
C MET A 77 13.51 16.77 -7.07
N GLY A 78 12.36 16.56 -6.43
CA GLY A 78 11.08 16.53 -7.13
C GLY A 78 10.77 17.86 -7.84
N ARG A 79 11.08 19.01 -7.22
CA ARG A 79 10.94 20.33 -7.86
C ARG A 79 11.91 20.54 -9.02
N LEU A 80 13.16 20.08 -8.90
CA LEU A 80 14.14 20.14 -9.99
C LEU A 80 13.75 19.22 -11.15
N GLY A 81 13.24 18.01 -10.88
CA GLY A 81 12.68 17.12 -11.88
C GLY A 81 11.47 17.74 -12.60
N LEU A 82 10.57 18.38 -11.85
CA LEU A 82 9.46 19.16 -12.43
C LEU A 82 9.98 20.27 -13.36
N ALA A 83 11.02 21.00 -12.95
CA ALA A 83 11.62 22.05 -13.78
C ALA A 83 12.19 21.50 -15.09
N ILE A 84 12.81 20.31 -15.08
CA ILE A 84 13.26 19.62 -16.31
C ILE A 84 12.06 19.30 -17.21
N GLY A 85 10.98 18.75 -16.65
CA GLY A 85 9.76 18.44 -17.42
C GLY A 85 9.10 19.69 -18.03
N VAL A 86 9.02 20.78 -17.27
CA VAL A 86 8.49 22.08 -17.77
C VAL A 86 9.38 22.63 -18.88
N ALA A 87 10.70 22.61 -18.69
CA ALA A 87 11.65 23.07 -19.71
C ALA A 87 11.55 22.24 -20.99
N GLY A 88 11.41 20.91 -20.86
CA GLY A 88 11.25 20.01 -22.01
C GLY A 88 9.93 20.20 -22.74
N TRP A 89 8.82 20.35 -22.03
CA TRP A 89 7.51 20.63 -22.65
C TRP A 89 7.51 22.00 -23.36
N TYR A 90 8.06 23.03 -22.73
CA TYR A 90 8.18 24.37 -23.32
C TYR A 90 9.08 24.37 -24.56
N ALA A 91 10.26 23.72 -24.49
CA ALA A 91 11.16 23.57 -25.63
C ALA A 91 10.54 22.75 -26.76
N HIS A 92 9.75 21.72 -26.44
CA HIS A 92 9.01 20.95 -27.44
C HIS A 92 8.03 21.84 -28.21
N TRP A 93 7.23 22.66 -27.50
CA TRP A 93 6.29 23.58 -28.13
C TRP A 93 6.98 24.62 -29.01
N ALA A 94 8.08 25.20 -28.54
CA ALA A 94 8.86 26.14 -29.35
C ALA A 94 9.45 25.47 -30.60
N ALA A 95 9.92 24.22 -30.50
CA ALA A 95 10.43 23.45 -31.63
C ALA A 95 9.32 23.09 -32.62
N TRP A 96 8.16 22.66 -32.13
CA TRP A 96 6.99 22.34 -32.94
C TRP A 96 6.56 23.53 -33.79
N LEU A 97 6.39 24.70 -33.16
CA LEU A 97 6.03 25.94 -33.85
C LEU A 97 7.11 26.42 -34.82
N ALA A 98 8.39 26.20 -34.50
CA ALA A 98 9.48 26.53 -35.41
C ALA A 98 9.49 25.63 -36.66
N ILE A 99 9.20 24.34 -36.52
CA ILE A 99 9.06 23.41 -37.66
C ILE A 99 7.83 23.75 -38.50
N ALA A 100 6.77 24.26 -37.87
CA ALA A 100 5.56 24.73 -38.54
C ALA A 100 5.70 26.14 -39.16
N ASP A 101 6.92 26.66 -39.27
CA ASP A 101 7.25 27.98 -39.83
C ASP A 101 6.57 29.18 -39.14
N ALA A 102 6.18 29.04 -37.87
CA ALA A 102 5.56 30.15 -37.10
C ALA A 102 6.59 31.17 -36.58
N GLY A 103 7.89 30.85 -36.62
CA GLY A 103 8.98 31.73 -36.20
C GLY A 103 10.27 30.98 -35.90
N SER A 104 11.33 31.70 -35.55
CA SER A 104 12.59 31.05 -35.12
C SER A 104 12.44 30.44 -33.72
N PHE A 105 13.11 29.32 -33.46
CA PHE A 105 13.09 28.66 -32.15
C PHE A 105 13.53 29.61 -31.01
N ALA A 106 14.59 30.39 -31.23
CA ALA A 106 15.10 31.32 -30.23
C ALA A 106 14.10 32.45 -29.91
N SER A 107 13.43 33.00 -30.93
CA SER A 107 12.39 34.03 -30.71
C SER A 107 11.19 33.46 -29.98
N LEU A 108 10.77 32.23 -30.30
CA LEU A 108 9.64 31.57 -29.64
C LEU A 108 9.93 31.26 -28.18
N LEU A 109 11.14 30.78 -27.86
CA LEU A 109 11.55 30.56 -26.46
C LEU A 109 11.53 31.86 -25.64
N ALA A 110 11.91 32.99 -26.23
CA ALA A 110 11.95 34.29 -25.58
C ALA A 110 10.56 34.96 -25.45
N ALA A 111 9.53 34.46 -26.15
CA ALA A 111 8.21 35.07 -26.25
C ALA A 111 7.08 34.12 -25.82
N PRO A 112 6.94 33.81 -24.51
CA PRO A 112 5.95 32.86 -24.01
C PRO A 112 4.50 33.27 -24.31
N VAL A 113 4.22 34.58 -24.34
CA VAL A 113 2.90 35.12 -24.67
C VAL A 113 2.54 34.84 -26.13
N ASP A 114 3.49 35.00 -27.04
CA ASP A 114 3.26 34.76 -28.47
C ASP A 114 3.11 33.26 -28.73
N MET A 115 3.90 32.41 -28.05
CA MET A 115 3.75 30.96 -28.11
C MET A 115 2.35 30.50 -27.67
N TRP A 116 1.83 31.06 -26.57
CA TRP A 116 0.47 30.79 -26.11
C TRP A 116 -0.59 31.25 -27.12
N ARG A 117 -0.43 32.45 -27.70
CA ARG A 117 -1.34 32.97 -28.74
C ARG A 117 -1.38 32.06 -29.96
N PHE A 118 -0.22 31.60 -30.45
CA PHE A 118 -0.16 30.63 -31.55
C PHE A 118 -0.86 29.32 -31.20
N GLY A 119 -0.66 28.79 -29.99
CA GLY A 119 -1.37 27.60 -29.51
C GLY A 119 -2.88 27.78 -29.52
N MET A 120 -3.39 28.93 -29.07
CA MET A 120 -4.83 29.19 -29.08
C MET A 120 -5.41 29.39 -30.49
N LEU A 121 -4.70 30.09 -31.37
CA LEU A 121 -5.08 30.18 -32.78
C LEU A 121 -5.12 28.80 -33.44
N LEU A 122 -4.22 27.89 -33.07
CA LEU A 122 -4.23 26.51 -33.54
C LEU A 122 -5.46 25.76 -33.02
N ALA A 123 -5.82 25.91 -31.74
CA ALA A 123 -7.02 25.28 -31.17
C ALA A 123 -8.32 25.78 -31.82
N GLU A 124 -8.37 27.06 -32.22
CA GLU A 124 -9.54 27.64 -32.89
C GLU A 124 -9.67 27.20 -34.36
N ASN A 125 -8.55 27.02 -35.06
CA ASN A 125 -8.53 26.82 -36.51
C ASN A 125 -8.22 25.38 -36.97
N GLU A 126 -7.54 24.55 -36.16
CA GLU A 126 -7.30 23.15 -36.50
C GLU A 126 -8.46 22.24 -36.08
N VAL A 127 -9.19 21.80 -37.10
CA VAL A 127 -10.05 20.62 -36.99
C VAL A 127 -9.22 19.40 -37.39
N ARG A 128 -8.72 18.64 -36.41
CA ARG A 128 -8.08 17.35 -36.71
C ARG A 128 -9.14 16.26 -36.91
N HIS A 129 -9.02 15.52 -37.99
CA HIS A 129 -9.78 14.30 -38.22
C HIS A 129 -8.97 13.10 -37.73
N VAL A 130 -9.37 12.54 -36.59
CA VAL A 130 -8.77 11.30 -36.07
C VAL A 130 -9.78 10.18 -36.26
N ALA A 131 -9.43 9.17 -37.08
CA ALA A 131 -10.31 8.05 -37.39
C ALA A 131 -11.72 8.48 -37.89
N GLY A 132 -11.80 9.59 -38.64
CA GLY A 132 -13.06 10.13 -39.15
C GLY A 132 -13.84 11.03 -38.17
N MET A 133 -13.43 11.15 -36.92
CA MET A 133 -14.06 12.04 -35.93
C MET A 133 -13.43 13.43 -35.96
N ARG A 134 -14.30 14.45 -35.91
CA ARG A 134 -13.93 15.85 -35.79
C ARG A 134 -13.53 16.14 -34.35
N ILE A 135 -12.26 16.46 -34.10
CA ILE A 135 -11.82 16.90 -32.77
C ILE A 135 -12.02 18.41 -32.68
N GLU A 136 -12.82 18.84 -31.70
CA GLU A 136 -13.03 20.26 -31.38
C GLU A 136 -11.80 20.86 -30.66
N GLY A 137 -11.61 22.17 -30.77
CA GLY A 137 -10.46 22.87 -30.16
C GLY A 137 -10.31 22.65 -28.66
N SER A 138 -11.41 22.49 -27.93
CA SER A 138 -11.43 22.18 -26.49
C SER A 138 -10.78 20.83 -26.17
N ALA A 139 -11.00 19.82 -27.02
CA ALA A 139 -10.40 18.49 -26.87
C ALA A 139 -8.88 18.49 -27.17
N LEU A 140 -8.41 19.37 -28.06
CA LEU A 140 -6.98 19.59 -28.29
C LEU A 140 -6.29 20.17 -27.05
N VAL A 141 -6.90 21.21 -26.44
CA VAL A 141 -6.39 21.82 -25.20
C VAL A 141 -6.37 20.80 -24.05
N ALA A 142 -7.41 19.98 -23.91
CA ALA A 142 -7.43 18.91 -22.92
C ALA A 142 -6.29 17.90 -23.13
N GLY A 143 -6.02 17.54 -24.40
CA GLY A 143 -4.87 16.71 -24.77
C GLY A 143 -3.53 17.32 -24.35
N TRP A 144 -3.34 18.64 -24.54
CA TRP A 144 -2.12 19.33 -24.12
C TRP A 144 -1.96 19.40 -22.60
N ILE A 145 -3.05 19.53 -21.85
CA ILE A 145 -3.03 19.46 -20.39
C ILE A 145 -2.58 18.06 -19.94
N VAL A 146 -3.12 17.00 -20.55
CA VAL A 146 -2.70 15.62 -20.27
C VAL A 146 -1.22 15.42 -20.62
N GLU A 147 -0.78 15.92 -21.78
CA GLU A 147 0.63 15.88 -22.18
C GLU A 147 1.52 16.60 -21.14
N PHE A 148 1.16 17.82 -20.74
CA PHE A 148 1.89 18.58 -19.74
C PHE A 148 2.00 17.82 -18.42
N ILE A 149 0.89 17.26 -17.93
CA ILE A 149 0.87 16.46 -16.70
C ILE A 149 1.81 15.25 -16.83
N LEU A 150 1.76 14.51 -17.94
CA LEU A 150 2.60 13.33 -18.14
C LEU A 150 4.08 13.67 -18.26
N LEU A 151 4.43 14.69 -19.04
CA LEU A 151 5.81 15.14 -19.24
C LEU A 151 6.42 15.75 -17.97
N THR A 152 5.62 16.25 -17.04
CA THR A 152 6.11 16.83 -15.77
C THR A 152 6.09 15.86 -14.59
N THR A 153 5.11 14.96 -14.53
CA THR A 153 4.94 14.03 -13.40
C THR A 153 6.06 12.99 -13.35
N LEU A 154 6.44 12.42 -14.49
CA LEU A 154 7.44 11.34 -14.53
C LEU A 154 8.84 11.82 -14.15
N PRO A 155 9.36 12.97 -14.65
CA PRO A 155 10.65 13.48 -14.19
C PRO A 155 10.65 13.91 -12.73
N ARG A 156 9.55 14.48 -12.24
CA ARG A 156 9.36 14.79 -10.83
C ARG A 156 9.44 13.54 -9.95
N SER A 157 8.70 12.48 -10.29
CA SER A 157 8.63 11.27 -9.49
C SER A 157 9.96 10.50 -9.47
N LEU A 158 10.62 10.36 -10.62
CA LEU A 158 11.90 9.66 -10.71
C LEU A 158 13.05 10.42 -10.02
N ALA A 159 13.09 11.75 -10.12
CA ALA A 159 14.08 12.55 -9.39
C ALA A 159 13.86 12.52 -7.88
N ARG A 160 12.59 12.58 -7.44
CA ARG A 160 12.22 12.45 -6.03
C ARG A 160 12.60 11.08 -5.47
N GLY A 161 12.17 10.01 -6.13
CA GLY A 161 12.44 8.63 -5.70
C GLY A 161 13.93 8.34 -5.63
N ALA A 162 14.71 8.83 -6.60
CA ALA A 162 16.17 8.70 -6.56
C ALA A 162 16.82 9.36 -5.34
N ALA A 163 16.25 10.46 -4.84
CA ALA A 163 16.73 11.15 -3.65
C ALA A 163 16.23 10.53 -2.33
N GLU A 164 15.27 9.60 -2.40
CA GLU A 164 14.76 8.80 -1.27
C GLU A 164 15.54 7.48 -1.09
N GLU A 165 16.33 7.07 -2.10
CA GLU A 165 17.15 5.86 -2.01
C GLU A 165 18.22 5.97 -0.89
N PRO A 166 18.60 4.86 -0.24
CA PRO A 166 19.61 4.87 0.82
C PRO A 166 20.96 5.38 0.32
N PHE A 167 21.49 6.37 1.03
CA PHE A 167 22.82 6.94 0.79
C PHE A 167 23.69 6.79 2.03
N CYS A 168 24.86 6.21 1.87
CA CYS A 168 25.83 6.04 2.93
C CYS A 168 26.69 7.31 3.05
N GLU A 169 26.56 8.04 4.15
CA GLU A 169 27.34 9.26 4.38
C GLU A 169 28.81 8.96 4.74
N LEU A 170 29.15 7.72 5.14
CA LEU A 170 30.53 7.29 5.40
C LEU A 170 31.32 7.10 4.10
N SER A 171 30.77 6.29 3.18
CA SER A 171 31.40 6.00 1.88
C SER A 171 31.16 7.09 0.84
N GLY A 172 30.17 7.96 1.08
CA GLY A 172 29.74 8.97 0.12
C GLY A 172 29.11 8.39 -1.14
N ASN A 173 28.61 7.15 -1.09
CA ASN A 173 28.00 6.46 -2.22
C ASN A 173 26.55 6.03 -1.91
N TRP A 174 25.76 5.90 -2.97
CA TRP A 174 24.44 5.27 -2.89
C TRP A 174 24.60 3.80 -2.50
N ALA A 175 23.67 3.30 -1.69
CA ALA A 175 23.67 1.90 -1.31
C ALA A 175 23.49 1.02 -2.55
N THR A 176 24.19 -0.12 -2.58
CA THR A 176 24.08 -1.06 -3.70
C THR A 176 22.97 -2.07 -3.39
N PRO A 177 21.87 -2.05 -4.16
CA PRO A 177 20.80 -3.03 -3.97
C PRO A 177 21.29 -4.42 -4.40
N PHE A 178 20.85 -5.43 -3.66
CA PHE A 178 21.07 -6.84 -3.92
C PHE A 178 19.78 -7.57 -3.55
N GLU A 179 19.07 -8.07 -4.56
CA GLU A 179 17.88 -8.91 -4.35
C GLU A 179 18.35 -10.29 -3.90
N LEU A 180 17.88 -10.74 -2.73
CA LEU A 180 18.26 -12.04 -2.19
C LEU A 180 17.72 -13.16 -3.10
N PRO A 181 18.52 -14.20 -3.38
CA PRO A 181 18.09 -15.28 -4.28
C PRO A 181 16.96 -16.13 -3.65
N ARG A 182 16.92 -16.20 -2.32
CA ARG A 182 15.88 -16.89 -1.56
C ARG A 182 14.56 -16.11 -1.61
N ARG A 183 13.49 -16.79 -2.02
CA ARG A 183 12.12 -16.26 -1.97
C ARG A 183 11.47 -16.66 -0.65
N PHE A 184 10.75 -15.75 -0.03
CA PHE A 184 10.08 -15.98 1.25
C PHE A 184 8.58 -16.20 1.07
N ALA A 185 7.93 -16.75 2.08
CA ALA A 185 6.48 -16.91 2.09
C ALA A 185 5.78 -15.56 1.92
N TRP A 186 4.65 -15.56 1.20
CA TRP A 186 3.85 -14.37 1.01
C TRP A 186 3.40 -13.80 2.36
N ILE A 187 3.59 -12.49 2.55
CA ILE A 187 3.18 -11.81 3.78
C ILE A 187 1.70 -11.40 3.68
N ASP A 188 0.80 -12.13 4.33
CA ASP A 188 -0.63 -11.81 4.36
C ASP A 188 -0.96 -10.60 5.26
N GLU A 189 -0.20 -10.42 6.34
CA GLU A 189 -0.36 -9.33 7.30
C GLU A 189 0.88 -8.42 7.34
N PRO A 190 1.08 -7.52 6.34
CA PRO A 190 2.24 -6.63 6.27
C PRO A 190 2.52 -5.87 7.55
N HIS A 191 1.47 -5.39 8.22
CA HIS A 191 1.58 -4.58 9.43
C HIS A 191 2.18 -5.33 10.63
N VAL A 192 1.91 -6.63 10.77
CA VAL A 192 2.49 -7.46 11.84
C VAL A 192 3.97 -7.71 11.57
N VAL A 193 4.31 -8.07 10.33
CA VAL A 193 5.71 -8.30 9.93
C VAL A 193 6.54 -7.03 10.03
N VAL A 194 6.00 -5.88 9.59
CA VAL A 194 6.63 -4.56 9.76
C VAL A 194 6.93 -4.30 11.22
N HIS A 195 5.94 -4.45 12.11
CA HIS A 195 6.11 -4.15 13.53
C HIS A 195 7.15 -5.06 14.19
N ARG A 196 7.12 -6.37 13.89
CA ARG A 196 8.12 -7.33 14.42
C ARG A 196 9.53 -6.98 13.97
N LEU A 197 9.70 -6.62 12.70
CA LEU A 197 11.00 -6.24 12.15
C LEU A 197 11.50 -4.89 12.68
N GLU A 198 10.63 -3.94 12.98
CA GLU A 198 11.00 -2.70 13.67
C GLU A 198 11.51 -2.97 15.11
N THR A 199 10.91 -3.93 15.81
CA THR A 199 11.28 -4.28 17.20
C THR A 199 12.48 -5.22 17.29
N ALA A 200 12.61 -6.17 16.36
CA ALA A 200 13.63 -7.21 16.36
C ALA A 200 14.21 -7.40 14.94
N PRO A 201 14.95 -6.41 14.40
CA PRO A 201 15.47 -6.47 13.02
C PRO A 201 16.47 -7.61 12.80
N HIS A 202 17.13 -8.07 13.86
CA HIS A 202 18.07 -9.21 13.83
C HIS A 202 17.38 -10.55 13.60
N GLU A 203 16.06 -10.63 13.83
CA GLU A 203 15.25 -11.83 13.58
C GLU A 203 14.67 -11.85 12.16
N LEU A 204 15.24 -11.09 11.22
CA LEU A 204 14.74 -10.93 9.84
C LEU A 204 14.28 -12.25 9.20
N PHE A 205 15.11 -13.28 9.23
CA PHE A 205 14.81 -14.57 8.61
C PHE A 205 13.82 -15.41 9.40
N SER A 206 13.81 -15.29 10.74
CA SER A 206 12.82 -15.97 11.59
C SER A 206 11.43 -15.41 11.33
N ILE A 207 11.32 -14.07 11.21
CA ILE A 207 10.05 -13.39 10.97
C ILE A 207 9.53 -13.63 9.54
N LEU A 208 10.40 -13.67 8.54
CA LEU A 208 10.03 -13.96 7.15
C LEU A 208 9.78 -15.45 6.90
N GLY A 209 10.22 -16.32 7.81
CA GLY A 209 10.01 -17.76 7.77
C GLY A 209 10.85 -18.50 6.73
N ALA A 210 10.46 -19.76 6.48
CA ALA A 210 11.14 -20.62 5.53
C ALA A 210 11.04 -20.10 4.09
N GLY A 211 12.02 -20.45 3.26
CA GLY A 211 11.97 -20.12 1.84
C GLY A 211 10.87 -20.90 1.14
N VAL A 212 10.27 -20.31 0.11
CA VAL A 212 9.31 -21.00 -0.77
C VAL A 212 10.00 -21.48 -2.04
N GLU A 213 9.38 -22.45 -2.73
CA GLU A 213 9.89 -22.98 -3.98
C GLU A 213 10.09 -21.89 -5.05
N ALA A 214 11.09 -22.10 -5.91
CA ALA A 214 11.51 -21.12 -6.91
C ALA A 214 10.43 -20.83 -7.98
N ASP A 215 9.37 -21.61 -8.06
CA ASP A 215 8.26 -21.45 -9.00
C ASP A 215 6.95 -20.95 -8.35
N ALA A 216 6.97 -20.67 -7.04
CA ALA A 216 5.80 -20.20 -6.30
C ALA A 216 5.14 -18.97 -6.95
N ALA A 217 3.82 -19.04 -7.13
CA ALA A 217 3.02 -17.97 -7.75
C ALA A 217 2.86 -16.75 -6.85
N ARG A 218 3.05 -16.89 -5.53
CA ARG A 218 3.02 -15.79 -4.56
C ARG A 218 4.19 -15.95 -3.61
N TYR A 219 5.01 -14.92 -3.48
CA TYR A 219 6.18 -14.93 -2.62
C TYR A 219 6.54 -13.52 -2.18
N SER A 220 7.41 -13.39 -1.19
CA SER A 220 8.00 -12.12 -0.79
C SER A 220 9.46 -12.06 -1.24
N ALA A 221 9.82 -10.99 -1.94
CA ALA A 221 11.17 -10.69 -2.36
C ALA A 221 11.81 -9.72 -1.37
N VAL A 222 13.09 -9.95 -1.06
CA VAL A 222 13.85 -9.14 -0.11
C VAL A 222 15.02 -8.51 -0.85
N THR A 223 15.10 -7.19 -0.82
CA THR A 223 16.21 -6.43 -1.39
C THR A 223 17.05 -5.85 -0.26
N LEU A 224 18.30 -6.29 -0.19
CA LEU A 224 19.30 -5.76 0.72
C LEU A 224 20.07 -4.61 0.07
N TYR A 225 20.22 -3.51 0.79
CA TYR A 225 20.96 -2.32 0.36
C TYR A 225 22.25 -2.25 1.17
N ARG A 226 23.36 -2.60 0.51
CA ARG A 226 24.68 -2.65 1.14
C ARG A 226 25.23 -1.24 1.34
N THR A 227 25.78 -1.00 2.53
CA THR A 227 26.51 0.22 2.87
C THR A 227 27.74 -0.11 3.71
N GLU A 228 28.67 0.84 3.88
CA GLU A 228 29.81 0.68 4.81
C GLU A 228 29.40 0.79 6.29
N GLY A 229 28.17 1.23 6.57
CA GLY A 229 27.57 1.21 7.90
C GLY A 229 26.50 0.13 7.99
N ASP A 230 25.44 0.40 8.75
CA ASP A 230 24.32 -0.53 8.84
C ASP A 230 23.65 -0.71 7.45
N PRO A 231 23.37 -1.96 7.03
CA PRO A 231 22.61 -2.20 5.82
C PRO A 231 21.14 -1.81 5.98
N PHE A 232 20.46 -1.65 4.84
CA PHE A 232 19.01 -1.44 4.81
C PHE A 232 18.33 -2.58 4.05
N VAL A 233 17.06 -2.83 4.34
CA VAL A 233 16.27 -3.87 3.67
C VAL A 233 14.92 -3.33 3.22
N SER A 234 14.50 -3.73 2.02
CA SER A 234 13.14 -3.56 1.52
C SER A 234 12.53 -4.93 1.25
N ILE A 235 11.24 -5.05 1.49
CA ILE A 235 10.48 -6.29 1.33
C ILE A 235 9.27 -5.99 0.47
N ASP A 236 9.08 -6.78 -0.58
CA ASP A 236 8.00 -6.65 -1.53
C ASP A 236 7.26 -7.97 -1.69
N ASN A 237 5.94 -7.95 -1.61
CA ASN A 237 5.10 -9.08 -1.97
C ASN A 237 4.95 -9.15 -3.49
N VAL A 238 5.29 -10.28 -4.07
CA VAL A 238 5.27 -10.54 -5.50
C VAL A 238 4.23 -11.61 -5.81
N GLN A 239 3.30 -11.28 -6.70
CA GLN A 239 2.33 -12.21 -7.27
C GLN A 239 2.61 -12.38 -8.76
N VAL A 240 2.74 -13.62 -9.18
CA VAL A 240 3.03 -14.03 -10.56
C VAL A 240 1.80 -14.71 -11.13
N GLU A 241 1.18 -14.07 -12.12
CA GLU A 241 0.09 -14.65 -12.91
C GLU A 241 0.68 -15.15 -14.24
N ARG A 242 0.71 -16.48 -14.45
CA ARG A 242 1.19 -17.09 -15.70
C ARG A 242 0.01 -17.27 -16.67
N GLY A 243 -0.06 -16.43 -17.70
CA GLY A 243 -0.98 -16.62 -18.83
C GLY A 243 -0.32 -17.36 -20.01
N GLU A 244 -1.10 -17.83 -20.98
CA GLU A 244 -0.63 -18.64 -22.14
C GLU A 244 0.50 -18.00 -22.98
N LYS A 245 0.71 -16.68 -22.90
CA LYS A 245 1.76 -15.97 -23.67
C LYS A 245 2.62 -14.98 -22.88
N LYS A 246 2.27 -14.65 -21.64
CA LYS A 246 3.01 -13.67 -20.82
C LYS A 246 2.82 -13.94 -19.32
N GLU A 247 3.92 -13.78 -18.60
CA GLU A 247 3.96 -13.72 -17.15
C GLU A 247 3.68 -12.28 -16.70
N LYS A 248 2.68 -12.08 -15.85
CA LYS A 248 2.37 -10.78 -15.24
C LYS A 248 2.79 -10.81 -13.78
N LYS A 249 3.82 -10.03 -13.45
CA LYS A 249 4.33 -9.84 -12.09
C LYS A 249 3.68 -8.60 -11.48
N THR A 250 2.94 -8.78 -10.38
CA THR A 250 2.38 -7.70 -9.57
C THR A 250 3.16 -7.61 -8.27
N THR A 251 3.73 -6.44 -7.99
CA THR A 251 4.55 -6.20 -6.79
C THR A 251 3.84 -5.24 -5.85
N ARG A 252 3.79 -5.56 -4.56
CA ARG A 252 3.22 -4.71 -3.50
C ARG A 252 4.28 -4.48 -2.42
N PRO A 253 4.69 -3.23 -2.17
CA PRO A 253 5.68 -2.96 -1.14
C PRO A 253 5.12 -3.24 0.26
N VAL A 254 5.91 -3.94 1.07
CA VAL A 254 5.62 -4.23 2.48
C VAL A 254 6.45 -3.32 3.37
N ILE A 255 7.76 -3.26 3.13
CA ILE A 255 8.72 -2.44 3.88
C ILE A 255 9.68 -1.79 2.89
N ALA A 256 10.02 -0.52 3.11
CA ALA A 256 11.05 0.17 2.35
C ALA A 256 12.15 0.69 3.28
N TYR A 257 13.39 0.28 3.01
CA TYR A 257 14.60 0.80 3.64
C TYR A 257 14.63 0.73 5.19
N LEU A 258 14.19 -0.38 5.76
CA LEU A 258 14.37 -0.65 7.19
C LEU A 258 15.86 -0.84 7.49
N ARG A 259 16.36 -0.15 8.50
CA ARG A 259 17.75 -0.25 8.94
C ARG A 259 17.97 -1.55 9.73
N LEU A 260 19.08 -2.24 9.47
CA LEU A 260 19.49 -3.45 10.15
C LEU A 260 20.72 -3.17 11.04
N PRO A 261 20.53 -2.66 12.27
CA PRO A 261 21.63 -2.21 13.12
C PRO A 261 22.55 -3.37 13.54
N GLY A 262 23.85 -3.20 13.34
CA GLY A 262 24.86 -4.17 13.78
C GLY A 262 24.87 -5.49 13.00
N MET A 263 24.14 -5.58 11.88
CA MET A 263 24.18 -6.72 10.98
C MET A 263 25.17 -6.47 9.84
N ASP A 264 25.87 -7.52 9.42
CA ASP A 264 26.77 -7.48 8.27
C ASP A 264 26.00 -7.89 7.01
N ALA A 265 26.03 -7.02 6.00
CA ALA A 265 25.33 -7.25 4.75
C ALA A 265 25.85 -8.48 3.99
N GLU A 266 27.17 -8.73 4.02
CA GLU A 266 27.75 -9.88 3.33
C GLU A 266 27.40 -11.18 4.04
N ARG A 267 27.34 -11.17 5.38
CA ARG A 267 26.85 -12.32 6.15
C ARG A 267 25.39 -12.68 5.84
N ILE A 268 24.52 -11.67 5.71
CA ILE A 268 23.11 -11.88 5.31
C ILE A 268 23.04 -12.50 3.91
N ILE A 269 23.90 -12.05 2.99
CA ILE A 269 23.97 -12.59 1.62
C ILE A 269 24.48 -14.04 1.64
N ASP A 270 25.52 -14.33 2.40
CA ASP A 270 26.10 -15.68 2.52
C ASP A 270 25.09 -16.66 3.13
N GLU A 271 24.39 -16.27 4.19
CA GLU A 271 23.31 -17.05 4.82
C GLU A 271 22.15 -17.35 3.83
N CYS A 272 21.93 -16.47 2.84
CA CYS A 272 20.93 -16.67 1.78
C CYS A 272 21.45 -17.36 0.52
N SER A 273 22.76 -17.34 0.29
CA SER A 273 23.41 -17.85 -0.94
C SER A 273 24.00 -19.24 -0.74
N ALA A 274 24.22 -19.67 0.50
CA ALA A 274 24.61 -21.03 0.81
C ALA A 274 23.53 -22.01 0.29
N PRO A 275 23.90 -23.04 -0.51
CA PRO A 275 22.97 -24.12 -0.82
C PRO A 275 22.53 -24.70 0.51
N THR A 276 21.22 -24.75 0.74
CA THR A 276 20.62 -25.17 2.00
C THR A 276 21.03 -26.60 2.33
N ALA A 277 22.19 -26.78 2.96
CA ALA A 277 22.37 -27.82 3.94
C ALA A 277 21.44 -27.43 5.08
N MET A 278 20.42 -28.26 5.32
CA MET A 278 19.60 -28.20 6.52
C MET A 278 20.53 -28.20 7.74
N GLU A 279 20.81 -27.03 8.29
CA GLU A 279 21.29 -26.89 9.65
C GLU A 279 20.31 -25.99 10.39
N THR A 280 19.47 -26.68 11.16
CA THR A 280 18.57 -26.17 12.20
C THR A 280 19.33 -25.30 13.20
N GLY A 281 19.18 -23.98 13.08
CA GLY A 281 19.52 -23.00 14.11
C GLY A 281 18.23 -22.54 14.81
N GLN A 282 18.11 -22.90 16.09
CA GLN A 282 16.89 -22.88 16.92
C GLN A 282 16.21 -21.51 17.06
N ALA A 283 15.04 -21.37 16.42
CA ALA A 283 13.85 -20.90 17.14
C ALA A 283 13.58 -21.85 18.33
N PRO A 284 12.86 -21.45 19.40
CA PRO A 284 12.44 -22.43 20.41
C PRO A 284 11.80 -23.57 19.65
N ALA A 285 12.44 -24.74 19.71
CA ALA A 285 12.04 -25.87 18.89
C ALA A 285 10.59 -26.13 19.23
N ASP A 286 9.71 -26.03 18.22
CA ASP A 286 8.33 -26.49 18.36
C ASP A 286 8.40 -27.86 19.04
N PRO A 287 7.67 -28.07 20.14
CA PRO A 287 7.77 -29.32 20.88
C PRO A 287 7.63 -30.48 19.88
N PRO A 288 8.56 -31.45 19.83
CA PRO A 288 8.53 -32.51 18.83
C PRO A 288 7.20 -33.27 18.84
N GLU A 289 6.48 -33.25 19.97
CA GLU A 289 5.15 -33.79 20.15
C GLU A 289 4.03 -33.05 19.39
N LEU A 290 4.23 -31.78 19.02
CA LEU A 290 3.24 -30.93 18.36
C LEU A 290 3.51 -30.67 16.88
N VAL A 291 4.65 -31.11 16.33
CA VAL A 291 5.04 -30.85 14.93
C VAL A 291 3.95 -31.29 13.95
N ASP A 292 3.44 -32.51 14.10
CA ASP A 292 2.36 -33.02 13.23
C ASP A 292 1.08 -32.19 13.36
N ALA A 293 0.74 -31.73 14.57
CA ALA A 293 -0.43 -30.89 14.81
C ALA A 293 -0.28 -29.49 14.19
N ILE A 294 0.94 -28.92 14.22
CA ILE A 294 1.28 -27.65 13.60
C ILE A 294 1.16 -27.77 12.07
N ASP A 295 1.72 -28.83 11.48
CA ASP A 295 1.64 -29.11 10.05
C ASP A 295 0.18 -29.30 9.61
N HIS A 296 -0.64 -29.98 10.41
CA HIS A 296 -2.07 -30.13 10.17
C HIS A 296 -2.81 -28.79 10.20
N LEU A 297 -2.48 -27.90 11.14
CA LEU A 297 -3.09 -26.58 11.23
C LEU A 297 -2.74 -25.71 10.01
N GLY A 298 -1.47 -25.74 9.57
CA GLY A 298 -0.98 -25.06 8.38
C GLY A 298 -1.61 -25.57 7.08
N ALA A 299 -1.81 -26.89 6.98
CA ALA A 299 -2.48 -27.53 5.85
C ALA A 299 -4.02 -27.40 5.88
N GLY A 300 -4.59 -26.75 6.90
CA GLY A 300 -6.05 -26.58 7.06
C GLY A 300 -6.79 -27.85 7.48
N ARG A 301 -6.08 -28.90 7.93
CA ARG A 301 -6.65 -30.15 8.47
C ARG A 301 -6.98 -29.97 9.95
N LEU A 302 -8.00 -29.16 10.22
CA LEU A 302 -8.30 -28.63 11.56
C LEU A 302 -8.67 -29.68 12.60
N GLU A 303 -9.44 -30.70 12.22
CA GLU A 303 -9.81 -31.83 13.11
C GLU A 303 -8.56 -32.60 13.56
N GLU A 304 -7.63 -32.85 12.63
CA GLU A 304 -6.38 -33.59 12.90
C GLU A 304 -5.40 -32.76 13.72
N ALA A 305 -5.34 -31.45 13.49
CA ALA A 305 -4.57 -30.52 14.31
C ALA A 305 -5.08 -30.48 15.76
N LEU A 306 -6.41 -30.38 15.93
CA LEU A 306 -7.03 -30.39 17.25
C LEU A 306 -6.81 -31.72 17.97
N ALA A 307 -7.01 -32.84 17.27
CA ALA A 307 -6.81 -34.18 17.83
C ALA A 307 -5.34 -34.42 18.26
N GLY A 308 -4.38 -33.89 17.50
CA GLY A 308 -2.96 -33.99 17.81
C GLY A 308 -2.54 -33.12 18.99
N ALA A 309 -3.08 -31.91 19.12
CA ALA A 309 -2.70 -30.98 20.19
C ALA A 309 -3.42 -31.25 21.53
N MET A 310 -4.68 -31.69 21.51
CA MET A 310 -5.53 -31.82 22.70
C MET A 310 -4.94 -32.68 23.83
N PRO A 311 -4.27 -33.83 23.59
CA PRO A 311 -3.64 -34.62 24.64
C PRO A 311 -2.57 -33.87 25.43
N HIS A 312 -1.95 -32.87 24.81
CA HIS A 312 -0.84 -32.09 25.39
C HIS A 312 -1.30 -30.82 26.12
N ALA A 313 -2.58 -30.44 26.01
CA ALA A 313 -3.13 -29.25 26.66
C ALA A 313 -3.17 -29.34 28.21
N ALA A 314 -2.92 -30.52 28.77
CA ALA A 314 -2.77 -30.76 30.21
C ALA A 314 -1.36 -31.28 30.59
N ALA A 315 -0.37 -31.12 29.71
CA ALA A 315 1.00 -31.57 29.97
C ALA A 315 1.62 -30.83 31.17
N THR A 316 2.48 -31.51 31.94
CA THR A 316 3.17 -30.89 33.08
C THR A 316 4.29 -29.93 32.66
N GLN A 317 4.75 -30.01 31.42
CA GLN A 317 5.75 -29.10 30.86
C GLN A 317 5.06 -27.86 30.32
N ASP A 318 5.34 -26.70 30.91
CA ASP A 318 4.63 -25.45 30.61
C ASP A 318 4.71 -25.03 29.14
N GLY A 319 5.88 -25.12 28.49
CA GLY A 319 6.02 -24.77 27.06
C GLY A 319 5.15 -25.62 26.14
N LEU A 320 5.24 -26.96 26.29
CA LEU A 320 4.41 -27.91 25.53
C LEU A 320 2.91 -27.70 25.78
N ARG A 321 2.54 -27.47 27.05
CA ARG A 321 1.15 -27.25 27.45
C ARG A 321 0.57 -25.98 26.83
N ILE A 322 1.30 -24.87 26.92
CA ILE A 322 0.84 -23.56 26.40
C ILE A 322 0.71 -23.60 24.87
N ASP A 323 1.69 -24.20 24.17
CA ASP A 323 1.64 -24.32 22.71
C ASP A 323 0.49 -25.23 22.26
N ALA A 324 0.26 -26.34 22.97
CA ALA A 324 -0.89 -27.21 22.74
C ALA A 324 -2.23 -26.48 22.95
N ILE A 325 -2.35 -25.69 24.02
CA ILE A 325 -3.54 -24.85 24.28
C ILE A 325 -3.75 -23.86 23.13
N ARG A 326 -2.69 -23.21 22.63
CA ARG A 326 -2.76 -22.26 21.51
C ARG A 326 -3.27 -22.91 20.23
N LEU A 327 -2.73 -24.09 19.88
CA LEU A 327 -3.18 -24.86 18.73
C LEU A 327 -4.65 -25.29 18.86
N CYS A 328 -5.04 -25.78 20.05
CA CYS A 328 -6.43 -26.15 20.31
C CYS A 328 -7.38 -24.96 20.19
N ALA A 329 -7.00 -23.80 20.72
CA ALA A 329 -7.80 -22.57 20.65
C ALA A 329 -8.03 -22.12 19.20
N MET A 330 -6.98 -22.12 18.38
CA MET A 330 -7.04 -21.73 16.96
C MET A 330 -7.82 -22.74 16.10
N ALA A 331 -7.56 -24.05 16.27
CA ALA A 331 -8.22 -25.10 15.50
C ALA A 331 -9.72 -25.15 15.79
N SER A 332 -10.11 -25.14 17.07
CA SER A 332 -11.52 -25.15 17.48
C SER A 332 -12.27 -23.88 17.06
N ALA A 333 -11.64 -22.69 17.07
CA ALA A 333 -12.23 -21.46 16.52
C ALA A 333 -12.53 -21.60 15.02
N ARG A 334 -11.56 -22.07 14.23
CA ARG A 334 -11.72 -22.24 12.78
C ARG A 334 -12.72 -23.33 12.41
N LEU A 335 -12.96 -24.30 13.29
CA LEU A 335 -14.03 -25.30 13.17
C LEU A 335 -15.41 -24.79 13.58
N GLY A 336 -15.52 -23.56 14.11
CA GLY A 336 -16.77 -23.03 14.66
C GLY A 336 -17.18 -23.64 16.00
N ARG A 337 -16.28 -24.35 16.69
CA ARG A 337 -16.51 -24.94 18.02
C ARG A 337 -16.24 -23.91 19.11
N TRP A 338 -17.07 -22.86 19.15
CA TRP A 338 -16.81 -21.65 19.94
C TRP A 338 -16.72 -21.89 21.46
N ALA A 339 -17.49 -22.82 22.02
CA ALA A 339 -17.43 -23.14 23.44
C ALA A 339 -16.10 -23.83 23.82
N GLU A 340 -15.61 -24.72 22.97
CA GLU A 340 -14.32 -25.40 23.13
C GLU A 340 -13.17 -24.39 22.94
N SER A 341 -13.26 -23.55 21.92
CA SER A 341 -12.28 -22.48 21.70
C SER A 341 -12.22 -21.50 22.87
N LEU A 342 -13.37 -21.08 23.40
CA LEU A 342 -13.45 -20.20 24.56
C LEU A 342 -12.77 -20.81 25.80
N HIS A 343 -12.88 -22.13 25.99
CA HIS A 343 -12.19 -22.80 27.09
C HIS A 343 -10.66 -22.63 26.96
N TYR A 344 -10.10 -22.91 25.79
CA TYR A 344 -8.66 -22.77 25.53
C TYR A 344 -8.18 -21.33 25.54
N TRP A 345 -8.94 -20.38 24.98
CA TRP A 345 -8.57 -18.96 25.03
C TRP A 345 -8.58 -18.39 26.45
N ASN A 346 -9.52 -18.79 27.32
CA ASN A 346 -9.48 -18.39 28.72
C ASN A 346 -8.22 -18.94 29.44
N ALA A 347 -7.87 -20.20 29.18
CA ALA A 347 -6.66 -20.80 29.74
C ALA A 347 -5.40 -20.07 29.23
N LEU A 348 -5.34 -19.75 27.94
CA LEU A 348 -4.21 -19.03 27.35
C LEU A 348 -4.11 -17.59 27.85
N CYS A 349 -5.22 -16.89 28.05
CA CYS A 349 -5.23 -15.54 28.64
C CYS A 349 -4.71 -15.51 30.08
N ALA A 350 -4.92 -16.58 30.85
CA ALA A 350 -4.43 -16.68 32.22
C ALA A 350 -2.89 -16.83 32.27
N GLU A 351 -2.32 -17.54 31.30
CA GLU A 351 -0.87 -17.75 31.16
C GLU A 351 -0.20 -16.55 30.44
N GLU A 352 -0.82 -16.09 29.36
CA GLU A 352 -0.32 -15.06 28.45
C GLU A 352 -1.36 -13.94 28.29
N PRO A 353 -1.41 -12.98 29.22
CA PRO A 353 -2.33 -11.85 29.14
C PRO A 353 -1.87 -10.87 28.05
N SER A 354 -2.24 -11.14 26.80
CA SER A 354 -2.00 -10.29 25.62
C SER A 354 -3.30 -9.65 25.12
N VAL A 355 -3.17 -8.54 24.38
CA VAL A 355 -4.33 -7.88 23.75
C VAL A 355 -4.98 -8.82 22.74
N PHE A 356 -4.16 -9.57 21.99
CA PHE A 356 -4.66 -10.56 21.02
C PHE A 356 -5.49 -11.66 21.70
N ASN A 357 -4.97 -12.28 22.76
CA ASN A 357 -5.67 -13.38 23.44
C ASN A 357 -7.00 -12.88 24.05
N ALA A 358 -7.03 -11.67 24.60
CA ALA A 358 -8.26 -11.10 25.14
C ALA A 358 -9.28 -10.73 24.06
N LEU A 359 -8.84 -10.22 22.91
CA LEU A 359 -9.71 -10.02 21.77
C LEU A 359 -10.34 -11.35 21.33
N GLN A 360 -9.54 -12.41 21.17
CA GLN A 360 -10.07 -13.72 20.78
C GLN A 360 -11.03 -14.30 21.82
N THR A 361 -10.74 -14.13 23.11
CA THR A 361 -11.63 -14.53 24.21
C THR A 361 -12.95 -13.76 24.15
N GLY A 362 -12.91 -12.44 23.96
CA GLY A 362 -14.10 -11.60 23.83
C GLY A 362 -14.95 -11.98 22.62
N CYS A 363 -14.33 -12.21 21.46
CA CYS A 363 -15.01 -12.71 20.26
C CYS A 363 -15.64 -14.09 20.50
N CYS A 364 -14.93 -15.02 21.15
CA CYS A 364 -15.49 -16.34 21.47
C CYS A 364 -16.67 -16.26 22.44
N CYS A 365 -16.62 -15.39 23.46
CA CYS A 365 -17.76 -15.07 24.34
C CYS A 365 -18.97 -14.57 23.53
N ALA A 366 -18.76 -13.70 22.55
CA ALA A 366 -19.83 -13.24 21.68
C ALA A 366 -20.42 -14.35 20.81
N MET A 367 -19.57 -15.23 20.26
CA MET A 367 -19.98 -16.37 19.44
C MET A 367 -20.69 -17.47 20.23
N THR A 368 -20.44 -17.59 21.55
CA THR A 368 -21.18 -18.50 22.44
C THR A 368 -22.44 -17.88 23.05
N GLY A 369 -22.71 -16.59 22.78
CA GLY A 369 -23.90 -15.87 23.24
C GLY A 369 -23.73 -15.11 24.56
N ASP A 370 -22.60 -15.24 25.26
CA ASP A 370 -22.27 -14.47 26.46
C ASP A 370 -21.66 -13.10 26.09
N THR A 371 -22.47 -12.25 25.49
CA THR A 371 -22.00 -10.98 24.91
C THR A 371 -21.67 -9.93 25.96
N ALA A 372 -22.23 -10.00 27.17
CA ALA A 372 -21.84 -9.11 28.26
C ALA A 372 -20.38 -9.35 28.68
N ARG A 373 -20.01 -10.61 28.90
CA ARG A 373 -18.62 -10.99 29.19
C ARG A 373 -17.70 -10.71 28.00
N GLY A 374 -18.20 -10.86 26.77
CA GLY A 374 -17.48 -10.45 25.57
C GLY A 374 -17.08 -8.98 25.61
N GLU A 375 -18.01 -8.08 25.95
CA GLU A 375 -17.74 -6.64 26.04
C GLU A 375 -16.74 -6.29 27.15
N GLU A 376 -16.79 -6.98 28.30
CA GLU A 376 -15.81 -6.83 29.38
C GLU A 376 -14.39 -7.19 28.89
N TRP A 377 -14.25 -8.29 28.14
CA TRP A 377 -12.96 -8.68 27.54
C TRP A 377 -12.47 -7.67 26.51
N ILE A 378 -13.35 -7.09 25.70
CA ILE A 378 -12.96 -6.05 24.74
C ILE A 378 -12.55 -4.77 25.46
N ALA A 379 -13.24 -4.37 26.53
CA ALA A 379 -12.84 -3.23 27.34
C ALA A 379 -11.44 -3.45 27.94
N TRP A 380 -11.20 -4.65 28.49
CA TRP A 380 -9.89 -5.04 29.02
C TRP A 380 -8.79 -5.04 27.94
N ALA A 381 -9.08 -5.59 26.76
CA ALA A 381 -8.15 -5.60 25.63
C ALA A 381 -7.75 -4.18 25.22
N ARG A 382 -8.72 -3.26 25.12
CA ARG A 382 -8.47 -1.86 24.74
C ARG A 382 -7.71 -1.08 25.81
N GLU A 383 -8.03 -1.27 27.09
CA GLU A 383 -7.31 -0.66 28.21
C GLU A 383 -5.84 -1.07 28.19
N ARG A 384 -5.56 -2.37 28.01
CA ARG A 384 -4.20 -2.88 27.90
C ARG A 384 -3.47 -2.35 26.66
N ASN A 385 -4.17 -2.34 25.53
CA ASN A 385 -3.64 -1.87 24.25
C ASN A 385 -3.28 -0.38 24.25
N ALA A 386 -3.94 0.44 25.09
CA ALA A 386 -3.57 1.84 25.26
C ALA A 386 -2.12 2.01 25.73
N THR A 387 -1.60 1.02 26.47
CA THR A 387 -0.21 1.00 26.96
C THR A 387 0.69 0.16 26.05
N SER A 388 0.30 -1.07 25.71
CA SER A 388 1.17 -2.00 24.97
C SER A 388 1.26 -1.73 23.48
N ARG A 389 0.23 -1.11 22.87
CA ARG A 389 0.12 -0.83 21.44
C ARG A 389 0.35 -2.06 20.55
N GLU A 390 0.02 -3.24 21.06
CA GLU A 390 0.15 -4.53 20.37
C GLU A 390 -0.63 -4.57 19.06
N MET A 391 -1.79 -3.90 18.99
CA MET A 391 -2.59 -3.84 17.77
C MET A 391 -3.35 -2.51 17.60
N PRO A 392 -3.80 -2.15 16.40
CA PRO A 392 -4.61 -0.96 16.18
C PRO A 392 -5.98 -1.09 16.85
N ASP A 393 -6.42 -0.07 17.59
CA ASP A 393 -7.75 -0.04 18.19
C ASP A 393 -8.91 -0.29 17.19
N PRO A 394 -8.88 0.27 15.96
CA PRO A 394 -9.90 -0.05 14.95
C PRO A 394 -9.98 -1.55 14.60
N GLN A 395 -8.87 -2.30 14.69
CA GLN A 395 -8.85 -3.74 14.43
C GLN A 395 -9.57 -4.52 15.55
N ILE A 396 -9.41 -4.12 16.81
CA ILE A 396 -10.12 -4.70 17.95
C ILE A 396 -11.63 -4.51 17.78
N VAL A 397 -12.03 -3.26 17.48
CA VAL A 397 -13.44 -2.88 17.32
C VAL A 397 -14.10 -3.60 16.15
N THR A 398 -13.45 -3.65 14.98
CA THR A 398 -14.00 -4.32 13.78
C THR A 398 -14.09 -5.84 13.91
N SER A 399 -13.12 -6.46 14.58
CA SER A 399 -13.16 -7.91 14.87
C SER A 399 -14.34 -8.25 15.78
N PHE A 400 -14.59 -7.43 16.79
CA PHE A 400 -15.72 -7.66 17.70
C PHE A 400 -17.09 -7.36 17.07
N ILE A 401 -17.19 -6.31 16.22
CA ILE A 401 -18.39 -6.07 15.40
C ILE A 401 -18.72 -7.31 14.56
N SER A 402 -17.70 -7.91 13.95
CA SER A 402 -17.86 -9.12 13.15
C SER A 402 -18.38 -10.29 13.98
N ALA A 403 -17.82 -10.52 15.17
CA ALA A 403 -18.28 -11.57 16.07
C ALA A 403 -19.73 -11.36 16.54
N LEU A 404 -20.09 -10.13 16.96
CA LEU A 404 -21.47 -9.79 17.35
C LEU A 404 -22.45 -9.97 16.20
N THR A 405 -22.06 -9.62 14.98
CA THR A 405 -22.92 -9.76 13.80
C THR A 405 -23.11 -11.23 13.44
N GLN A 406 -22.04 -12.02 13.45
CA GLN A 406 -22.10 -13.46 13.16
C GLN A 406 -22.90 -14.23 14.22
N SER A 407 -22.88 -13.80 15.48
CA SER A 407 -23.70 -14.39 16.56
C SER A 407 -25.16 -13.90 16.59
N GLY A 408 -25.59 -13.12 15.57
CA GLY A 408 -26.96 -12.64 15.45
C GLY A 408 -27.30 -11.44 16.34
N GLN A 409 -26.30 -10.77 16.91
CA GLN A 409 -26.45 -9.66 17.85
C GLN A 409 -26.11 -8.30 17.22
N ALA A 410 -26.60 -8.08 16.00
CA ALA A 410 -26.40 -6.84 15.23
C ALA A 410 -26.71 -5.55 16.02
N ALA A 411 -27.76 -5.57 16.86
CA ALA A 411 -28.11 -4.43 17.71
C ALA A 411 -27.00 -4.04 18.70
N ARG A 412 -26.27 -5.01 19.26
CA ARG A 412 -25.12 -4.76 20.15
C ARG A 412 -23.89 -4.25 19.40
N ALA A 413 -23.80 -4.47 18.08
CA ALA A 413 -22.70 -3.96 17.28
C ALA A 413 -22.83 -2.45 16.99
N MET A 414 -24.02 -1.85 17.13
CA MET A 414 -24.27 -0.45 16.77
C MET A 414 -23.39 0.58 17.51
N PRO A 415 -23.18 0.50 18.84
CA PRO A 415 -22.29 1.43 19.54
C PRO A 415 -20.84 1.36 19.06
N TYR A 416 -20.40 0.20 18.56
CA TYR A 416 -19.06 0.01 18.00
C TYR A 416 -18.98 0.54 16.56
N LEU A 417 -20.03 0.34 15.76
CA LEU A 417 -20.13 0.97 14.45
C LEU A 417 -20.18 2.49 14.53
N GLU A 418 -20.83 3.05 15.56
CA GLU A 418 -20.84 4.49 15.81
C GLU A 418 -19.43 5.02 16.11
N GLN A 419 -18.64 4.28 16.90
CA GLN A 419 -17.22 4.62 17.12
C GLN A 419 -16.43 4.60 15.81
N MET A 420 -16.66 3.60 14.94
CA MET A 420 -16.02 3.54 13.63
C MET A 420 -16.45 4.70 12.73
N ARG A 421 -17.74 5.06 12.73
CA ARG A 421 -18.27 6.23 12.01
C ARG A 421 -17.57 7.52 12.45
N ALA A 422 -17.42 7.70 13.75
CA ALA A 422 -16.78 8.87 14.35
C ALA A 422 -15.31 9.04 13.93
N LEU A 423 -14.60 7.95 13.61
CA LEU A 423 -13.24 8.03 13.07
C LEU A 423 -13.20 8.72 11.71
N TYR A 424 -14.12 8.38 10.80
CA TYR A 424 -14.17 8.98 9.47
C TYR A 424 -14.58 10.45 9.53
N THR A 425 -15.60 10.79 10.33
CA THR A 425 -16.02 12.18 10.50
C THR A 425 -15.00 13.03 11.25
N GLY A 426 -14.22 12.42 12.16
CA GLY A 426 -13.15 13.10 12.90
C GLY A 426 -11.89 13.33 12.06
N LEU A 427 -11.58 12.43 11.13
CA LEU A 427 -10.45 12.59 10.20
C LEU A 427 -10.76 13.58 9.07
N GLY A 428 -12.04 13.66 8.66
CA GLY A 428 -12.49 14.55 7.60
C GLY A 428 -11.88 14.29 6.22
N CYS A 429 -11.26 13.12 6.03
CA CYS A 429 -10.63 12.71 4.80
C CYS A 429 -10.87 11.22 4.58
N THR A 430 -11.32 10.88 3.37
CA THR A 430 -11.63 9.50 2.97
C THR A 430 -10.56 8.89 2.06
N ASP A 431 -9.44 9.60 1.85
CA ASP A 431 -8.31 9.13 1.04
C ASP A 431 -7.77 7.77 1.53
N ALA A 432 -7.72 6.80 0.62
CA ALA A 432 -7.32 5.44 0.92
C ALA A 432 -5.89 5.34 1.47
N THR A 433 -4.98 6.22 1.04
CA THR A 433 -3.58 6.23 1.50
C THR A 433 -3.50 6.72 2.94
N LEU A 434 -4.25 7.76 3.28
CA LEU A 434 -4.30 8.33 4.63
C LEU A 434 -5.00 7.39 5.62
N LEU A 435 -6.12 6.77 5.24
CA LEU A 435 -6.80 5.77 6.07
C LEU A 435 -5.89 4.56 6.34
N PHE A 436 -5.20 4.07 5.29
CA PHE A 436 -4.21 2.99 5.43
C PHE A 436 -3.07 3.36 6.38
N ALA A 437 -2.48 4.55 6.22
CA ALA A 437 -1.41 5.04 7.09
C ALA A 437 -1.85 5.20 8.56
N ARG A 438 -3.14 5.50 8.79
CA ARG A 438 -3.74 5.59 10.12
C ARG A 438 -4.28 4.27 10.66
N ARG A 439 -4.12 3.17 9.91
CA ARG A 439 -4.64 1.83 10.23
C ARG A 439 -6.15 1.84 10.51
N VAL A 440 -6.89 2.67 9.77
CA VAL A 440 -8.35 2.70 9.73
C VAL A 440 -8.80 1.92 8.48
N PRO A 441 -9.90 1.15 8.53
CA PRO A 441 -10.43 0.49 7.35
C PRO A 441 -10.71 1.49 6.21
N LEU A 442 -10.72 0.99 4.98
CA LEU A 442 -11.10 1.82 3.83
C LEU A 442 -12.57 2.21 3.93
N PHE A 443 -12.89 3.42 3.49
CA PHE A 443 -14.22 3.99 3.63
C PHE A 443 -15.30 3.12 2.95
N ASP A 444 -15.06 2.67 1.72
CA ASP A 444 -15.98 1.78 0.99
C ASP A 444 -16.18 0.44 1.70
N THR A 445 -15.11 -0.13 2.27
CA THR A 445 -15.19 -1.38 3.03
C THR A 445 -16.04 -1.20 4.29
N PHE A 446 -15.93 -0.05 4.96
CA PHE A 446 -16.79 0.27 6.08
C PHE A 446 -18.25 0.38 5.65
N LEU A 447 -18.56 1.09 4.56
CA LEU A 447 -19.93 1.22 4.06
C LEU A 447 -20.52 -0.16 3.73
N GLN A 448 -19.79 -0.99 2.98
CA GLN A 448 -20.21 -2.33 2.57
C GLN A 448 -20.48 -3.25 3.77
N ASN A 449 -19.57 -3.28 4.75
CA ASN A 449 -19.67 -4.20 5.88
C ASN A 449 -20.66 -3.73 6.96
N SER A 450 -20.88 -2.42 7.08
CA SER A 450 -21.83 -1.87 8.05
C SER A 450 -23.28 -1.90 7.55
N LEU A 451 -23.51 -1.89 6.23
CA LEU A 451 -24.85 -1.81 5.65
C LEU A 451 -25.82 -2.90 6.13
N PRO A 452 -25.45 -4.20 6.18
CA PRO A 452 -26.35 -5.25 6.66
C PRO A 452 -26.76 -5.04 8.13
N ILE A 453 -25.84 -4.52 8.95
CA ILE A 453 -26.05 -4.29 10.39
C ILE A 453 -26.98 -3.08 10.56
N VAL A 454 -26.67 -1.96 9.90
CA VAL A 454 -27.45 -0.73 9.97
C VAL A 454 -28.88 -0.96 9.49
N ARG A 455 -29.08 -1.66 8.37
CA ARG A 455 -30.43 -1.99 7.89
C ARG A 455 -31.18 -2.92 8.85
N ALA A 456 -30.50 -3.90 9.44
CA ALA A 456 -31.14 -4.83 10.37
C ALA A 456 -31.61 -4.14 11.65
N VAL A 457 -30.90 -3.09 12.12
CA VAL A 457 -31.19 -2.43 13.39
C VAL A 457 -32.04 -1.18 13.23
N LEU A 458 -31.74 -0.33 12.24
CA LEU A 458 -32.39 0.97 12.03
C LEU A 458 -33.42 0.95 10.88
N GLY A 459 -33.44 -0.09 10.04
CA GLY A 459 -34.28 -0.11 8.85
C GLY A 459 -33.79 0.84 7.75
N GLN A 460 -34.66 1.13 6.79
CA GLN A 460 -34.29 1.88 5.57
C GLN A 460 -34.15 3.39 5.83
N GLU A 461 -35.18 4.03 6.39
CA GLU A 461 -35.20 5.50 6.54
C GLU A 461 -34.16 5.99 7.56
N GLU A 462 -34.16 5.41 8.77
CA GLU A 462 -33.20 5.79 9.81
C GLU A 462 -31.77 5.35 9.45
N GLY A 463 -31.61 4.22 8.75
CA GLY A 463 -30.32 3.77 8.23
C GLY A 463 -29.73 4.75 7.21
N ARG A 464 -30.55 5.26 6.28
CA ARG A 464 -30.14 6.31 5.33
C ARG A 464 -29.73 7.58 6.06
N ALA A 465 -30.52 8.02 7.04
CA ALA A 465 -30.22 9.20 7.84
C ALA A 465 -28.91 9.04 8.64
N TRP A 466 -28.64 7.84 9.16
CA TRP A 466 -27.43 7.53 9.91
C TRP A 466 -26.16 7.69 9.07
N TYR A 467 -26.16 7.20 7.82
CA TYR A 467 -25.05 7.44 6.89
C TYR A 467 -24.98 8.91 6.44
N ALA A 468 -26.12 9.50 6.07
CA ALA A 468 -26.17 10.89 5.56
C ALA A 468 -25.64 11.92 6.57
N ALA A 469 -25.72 11.65 7.87
CA ALA A 469 -25.14 12.49 8.91
C ALA A 469 -23.61 12.67 8.80
N MET A 470 -22.91 11.80 8.05
CA MET A 470 -21.47 11.95 7.80
C MET A 470 -21.16 13.02 6.76
N LEU A 471 -22.05 13.27 5.78
CA LEU A 471 -21.80 14.13 4.61
C LEU A 471 -21.20 15.51 4.96
N PRO A 472 -21.67 16.25 5.99
CA PRO A 472 -21.12 17.56 6.31
C PRO A 472 -19.67 17.53 6.82
N HIS A 473 -19.15 16.35 7.14
CA HIS A 473 -17.86 16.13 7.79
C HIS A 473 -16.84 15.42 6.89
N LEU A 474 -17.18 15.08 5.65
CA LEU A 474 -16.28 14.41 4.71
C LEU A 474 -15.64 15.41 3.74
N ASP A 475 -14.53 15.00 3.13
CA ASP A 475 -13.93 15.70 2.00
C ASP A 475 -14.82 15.61 0.75
N ASP A 476 -14.58 16.46 -0.26
CA ASP A 476 -15.38 16.49 -1.48
C ASP A 476 -15.50 15.09 -2.13
N PRO A 477 -14.41 14.30 -2.30
CA PRO A 477 -14.50 12.95 -2.84
C PRO A 477 -15.32 11.99 -1.96
N GLY A 478 -15.18 12.09 -0.63
CA GLY A 478 -15.91 11.24 0.32
C GLY A 478 -17.40 11.56 0.34
N SER A 479 -17.75 12.84 0.22
CA SER A 479 -19.14 13.31 0.12
C SER A 479 -19.81 12.84 -1.16
N GLU A 480 -19.12 12.95 -2.30
CA GLU A 480 -19.60 12.43 -3.59
C GLU A 480 -19.79 10.91 -3.56
N THR A 481 -18.79 10.19 -3.04
CA THR A 481 -18.82 8.72 -2.92
C THR A 481 -19.98 8.25 -2.04
N LEU A 482 -20.14 8.86 -0.85
CA LEU A 482 -21.22 8.53 0.07
C LEU A 482 -22.60 8.88 -0.51
N GLY A 483 -22.72 10.02 -1.21
CA GLY A 483 -23.96 10.42 -1.87
C GLY A 483 -24.40 9.40 -2.92
N ALA A 484 -23.51 9.03 -3.83
CA ALA A 484 -23.79 8.02 -4.86
C ALA A 484 -24.14 6.66 -4.23
N TRP A 485 -23.40 6.25 -3.20
CA TRP A 485 -23.63 4.99 -2.50
C TRP A 485 -24.99 4.97 -1.78
N LEU A 486 -25.41 6.08 -1.17
CA LEU A 486 -26.72 6.23 -0.53
C LEU A 486 -27.85 6.10 -1.54
N ASP A 487 -27.70 6.68 -2.73
CA ASP A 487 -28.71 6.59 -3.79
C ASP A 487 -28.79 5.15 -4.34
N GLU A 488 -27.67 4.45 -4.49
CA GLU A 488 -27.65 3.05 -4.91
C GLU A 488 -28.28 2.11 -3.87
N ASN A 489 -28.00 2.33 -2.58
CA ASN A 489 -28.34 1.37 -1.53
C ASN A 489 -29.63 1.72 -0.77
N PHE A 490 -30.06 2.97 -0.71
CA PHE A 490 -31.26 3.37 0.05
C PHE A 490 -32.37 3.96 -0.82
N ALA A 491 -32.27 3.89 -2.14
CA ALA A 491 -33.41 4.19 -3.00
C ALA A 491 -34.50 3.13 -2.85
N ASN A 492 -35.75 3.55 -2.57
CA ASN A 492 -36.95 3.06 -3.29
C ASN A 492 -38.28 3.78 -2.92
N MET A 493 -39.18 3.80 -3.92
CA MET A 493 -40.63 4.12 -3.90
C MET A 493 -41.09 5.58 -4.16
N ALA A 494 -40.86 6.10 -5.37
CA ALA A 494 -41.65 7.22 -5.93
C ALA A 494 -42.55 6.82 -7.12
N LEU A 495 -42.61 5.55 -7.52
CA LEU A 495 -43.44 5.09 -8.66
C LEU A 495 -44.21 3.80 -8.32
N ALA A 496 -45.16 3.91 -7.41
CA ALA A 496 -46.28 2.98 -7.31
C ALA A 496 -47.52 3.75 -6.83
N THR A 497 -48.03 4.63 -7.70
CA THR A 497 -49.39 5.15 -7.54
C THR A 497 -50.35 4.02 -7.89
N PRO A 498 -51.28 3.61 -7.03
CA PRO A 498 -52.28 2.62 -7.39
C PRO A 498 -53.20 3.24 -8.45
N ALA A 499 -53.39 2.53 -9.56
CA ALA A 499 -54.44 2.85 -10.52
C ALA A 499 -55.79 2.74 -9.81
N SER A 500 -56.46 3.89 -9.68
CA SER A 500 -57.85 3.97 -9.24
C SER A 500 -58.77 3.38 -10.29
N VAL A 501 -59.69 2.53 -9.82
CA VAL A 501 -60.89 1.99 -10.49
C VAL A 501 -61.78 3.12 -11.01
#